data_AF-A0A1C0TWR2-F1
#
_entry.id   AF-A0A1C0TWR2-F1
#
_cell.length_a   1.000
_cell.length_b   1.000
_cell.length_c   1.000
_cell.angle_alpha   90.00
_cell.angle_beta   90.00
_cell.angle_gamma   90.00
#
_symmetry.space_group_name_H-M   'P 1'
#
loop_
_entity.id
_entity.type
_entity.pdbx_description
1 polymer ?
#
loop_
_entity_poly.entity_id
_entity_poly.type
_entity_poly.pdbx_seq_one_letter_code
_entity_poly.pdbx_strand_id
1 'polypeptide(L)'
;MKIHRLIIFSLLIYTSYSHSTELKILEFKRYGATPSLELALVKSEGYQAKDIFKVLEFTRQEFSLRLIGQSSEKTNNELLEFYKLNYSSELVAAKKSSGNLHNPAFHPLMRAYERALKSTTLFQDINIELSKRGYVVSEIDFEKFSINNGVISIPDTYISVVSKPNKQLNRD
;
A
#
# COMPACT_ATOMS: atom_id res chain seq x y z
N MET A 1 25.81 30.22 36.95
CA MET A 1 25.47 30.82 35.64
C MET A 1 25.03 29.71 34.69
N LYS A 2 23.71 29.70 34.40
CA LYS A 2 22.98 29.10 33.26
C LYS A 2 23.45 27.73 32.72
N ILE A 3 22.94 26.70 33.38
CA ILE A 3 22.49 25.45 32.75
C ILE A 3 21.34 25.83 31.83
N HIS A 4 21.56 25.98 30.51
CA HIS A 4 20.52 25.98 29.48
C HIS A 4 21.19 25.92 28.10
N ARG A 5 21.57 24.72 27.67
CA ARG A 5 21.61 24.38 26.26
C ARG A 5 20.69 23.19 26.02
N LEU A 6 19.40 23.51 26.05
CA LEU A 6 18.41 23.03 25.09
C LEU A 6 18.49 21.53 24.76
N ILE A 7 18.35 20.70 25.80
CA ILE A 7 17.65 19.42 25.65
C ILE A 7 16.18 19.78 25.39
N ILE A 8 15.85 20.07 24.13
CA ILE A 8 14.50 19.90 23.57
C ILE A 8 14.53 18.51 22.94
N PHE A 9 14.66 17.45 23.74
CA PHE A 9 13.50 16.66 24.15
C PHE A 9 12.24 17.49 24.38
N SER A 10 11.41 17.57 23.34
CA SER A 10 10.01 17.12 23.40
C SER A 10 9.27 17.62 22.15
N LEU A 11 8.49 16.73 21.54
CA LEU A 11 7.45 17.03 20.54
C LEU A 11 7.91 17.40 19.12
N LEU A 12 8.52 16.45 18.40
CA LEU A 12 8.20 16.27 16.97
C LEU A 12 8.46 14.85 16.46
N ILE A 13 8.51 13.88 17.37
CA ILE A 13 8.09 12.51 17.06
C ILE A 13 6.61 12.42 17.44
N TYR A 14 5.77 13.27 16.85
CA TYR A 14 4.47 12.77 16.48
C TYR A 14 4.78 11.73 15.41
N THR A 15 5.03 10.50 15.86
CA THR A 15 4.64 9.35 15.08
C THR A 15 3.14 9.53 14.91
N SER A 16 2.77 10.27 13.87
CA SER A 16 1.49 10.15 13.23
C SER A 16 1.47 8.72 12.72
N TYR A 17 1.23 7.75 13.61
CA TYR A 17 0.48 6.56 13.28
C TYR A 17 -0.93 7.03 12.92
N SER A 18 -1.01 7.84 11.86
CA SER A 18 -2.22 8.17 11.16
C SER A 18 -2.53 6.90 10.39
N HIS A 19 -3.02 5.93 11.14
CA HIS A 19 -3.49 4.69 10.56
C HIS A 19 -4.50 5.05 9.47
N SER A 20 -4.25 4.54 8.28
CA SER A 20 -5.06 4.81 7.12
C SER A 20 -6.42 4.11 7.26
N THR A 21 -7.51 4.87 7.38
CA THR A 21 -8.90 4.34 7.42
C THR A 21 -9.45 4.24 6.00
N GLU A 22 -9.05 3.18 5.29
CA GLU A 22 -9.25 3.12 3.83
C GLU A 22 -9.67 1.74 3.31
N LEU A 23 -9.81 0.74 4.19
CA LEU A 23 -10.06 -0.65 3.78
C LEU A 23 -11.43 -1.13 4.23
N LYS A 24 -12.15 -1.85 3.37
CA LYS A 24 -13.30 -2.70 3.75
C LYS A 24 -13.07 -4.12 3.27
N ILE A 25 -13.40 -5.12 4.09
CA ILE A 25 -13.46 -6.51 3.60
C ILE A 25 -14.66 -6.60 2.65
N LEU A 26 -14.44 -7.15 1.47
CA LEU A 26 -15.55 -7.49 0.59
C LEU A 26 -16.10 -8.85 1.01
N GLU A 27 -17.40 -8.92 1.34
CA GLU A 27 -18.08 -10.20 1.56
C GLU A 27 -18.22 -10.95 0.23
N PHE A 28 -17.21 -11.75 -0.12
CA PHE A 28 -17.40 -12.80 -1.11
C PHE A 28 -17.75 -14.10 -0.38
N LYS A 29 -18.94 -14.62 -0.65
CA LYS A 29 -19.53 -15.83 -0.02
C LYS A 29 -18.77 -17.15 -0.26
N ARG A 30 -17.47 -17.13 -0.57
CA ARG A 30 -16.62 -18.32 -0.73
C ARG A 30 -15.18 -18.06 -0.26
N TYR A 31 -14.99 -17.92 1.04
CA TYR A 31 -13.68 -18.19 1.65
C TYR A 31 -13.39 -19.69 1.52
N GLY A 32 -12.78 -20.10 0.40
CA GLY A 32 -12.46 -21.52 0.17
C GLY A 32 -11.96 -21.90 -1.21
N ALA A 33 -12.20 -21.12 -2.27
CA ALA A 33 -11.88 -21.55 -3.64
C ALA A 33 -10.67 -20.84 -4.28
N THR A 34 -10.29 -19.65 -3.82
CA THR A 34 -9.09 -18.92 -4.27
C THR A 34 -8.27 -18.45 -3.07
N PRO A 35 -6.92 -18.55 -3.10
CA PRO A 35 -6.06 -18.06 -2.03
C PRO A 35 -5.94 -16.53 -2.10
N SER A 36 -7.07 -15.82 -2.19
CA SER A 36 -7.12 -14.38 -2.40
C SER A 36 -7.90 -13.70 -1.27
N LEU A 37 -7.23 -12.83 -0.52
CA LEU A 37 -7.85 -11.91 0.43
C LEU A 37 -8.19 -10.61 -0.29
N GLU A 38 -9.48 -10.32 -0.44
CA GLU A 38 -9.95 -9.16 -1.20
C GLU A 38 -10.39 -8.01 -0.27
N LEU A 39 -9.72 -6.86 -0.41
CA LEU A 39 -9.98 -5.65 0.37
C LEU A 39 -10.38 -4.52 -0.57
N ALA A 40 -11.55 -3.93 -0.36
CA ALA A 40 -11.95 -2.72 -1.06
C ALA A 40 -11.24 -1.49 -0.49
N LEU A 41 -10.68 -0.68 -1.38
CA LEU A 41 -10.25 0.68 -1.11
C LEU A 41 -11.48 1.60 -1.10
N VAL A 42 -11.63 2.37 -0.03
CA VAL A 42 -12.76 3.29 0.14
C VAL A 42 -12.29 4.71 0.39
N LYS A 43 -13.04 5.68 -0.13
CA LYS A 43 -12.76 7.11 0.02
C LYS A 43 -13.09 7.64 1.42
N SER A 44 -14.03 6.99 2.11
CA SER A 44 -14.46 7.33 3.46
C SER A 44 -15.01 6.08 4.17
N GLU A 45 -15.09 6.14 5.51
CA GLU A 45 -15.70 5.09 6.35
C GLU A 45 -15.03 3.72 6.21
N GLY A 46 -13.74 3.69 5.87
CA GLY A 46 -12.92 2.48 5.88
C GLY A 46 -12.46 2.12 7.29
N TYR A 47 -12.00 0.90 7.44
CA TYR A 47 -11.31 0.41 8.62
C TYR A 47 -9.80 0.51 8.44
N GLN A 48 -9.09 0.55 9.56
CA GLN A 48 -7.63 0.49 9.57
C GLN A 48 -7.18 -0.94 9.26
N ALA A 49 -6.02 -1.11 8.62
CA ALA A 49 -5.47 -2.43 8.32
C ALA A 49 -5.39 -3.32 9.57
N LYS A 50 -4.98 -2.75 10.73
CA LYS A 50 -4.91 -3.49 12.00
C LYS A 50 -6.25 -4.10 12.42
N ASP A 51 -7.37 -3.43 12.15
CA ASP A 51 -8.69 -3.88 12.58
C ASP A 51 -9.26 -4.92 11.62
N ILE A 52 -9.01 -4.73 10.32
CA ILE A 52 -9.27 -5.77 9.30
C ILE A 52 -8.48 -7.04 9.60
N PHE A 53 -7.17 -6.94 9.85
CA PHE A 53 -6.30 -8.09 10.05
C PHE A 53 -6.55 -8.83 11.37
N LYS A 54 -7.22 -8.22 12.36
CA LYS A 54 -7.62 -8.90 13.61
C LYS A 54 -8.71 -9.96 13.38
N VAL A 55 -9.59 -9.75 12.41
CA VAL A 55 -10.74 -10.63 12.15
C VAL A 55 -10.48 -11.64 11.02
N LEU A 56 -9.28 -11.60 10.43
CA LEU A 56 -8.89 -12.48 9.35
C LEU A 56 -8.07 -13.66 9.86
N GLU A 57 -8.42 -14.86 9.39
CA GLU A 57 -7.66 -16.07 9.64
C GLU A 57 -6.66 -16.32 8.50
N PHE A 58 -5.39 -16.50 8.85
CA PHE A 58 -4.29 -16.73 7.91
C PHE A 58 -3.80 -18.17 8.05
N THR A 59 -4.38 -19.08 7.27
CA THR A 59 -4.12 -20.53 7.37
C THR A 59 -3.18 -21.07 6.28
N ARG A 60 -2.84 -20.26 5.27
CA ARG A 60 -2.04 -20.68 4.12
C ARG A 60 -0.63 -20.10 4.17
N GLN A 61 0.35 -20.89 3.72
CA GLN A 61 1.74 -20.44 3.57
C GLN A 61 1.88 -19.36 2.49
N GLU A 62 1.02 -19.36 1.48
CA GLU A 62 1.00 -18.38 0.40
C GLU A 62 -0.43 -17.96 0.10
N PHE A 63 -0.62 -16.67 -0.14
CA PHE A 63 -1.88 -16.09 -0.60
C PHE A 63 -1.62 -14.77 -1.32
N SER A 64 -2.59 -14.33 -2.12
CA SER A 64 -2.62 -13.01 -2.73
C SER A 64 -3.55 -12.10 -1.95
N LEU A 65 -3.16 -10.86 -1.70
CA LEU A 65 -4.03 -9.81 -1.20
C LEU A 65 -4.37 -8.88 -2.36
N ARG A 66 -5.66 -8.77 -2.70
CA ARG A 66 -6.14 -7.90 -3.77
C ARG A 66 -6.75 -6.64 -3.18
N LEU A 67 -6.16 -5.49 -3.47
CA LEU A 67 -6.74 -4.18 -3.19
C LEU A 67 -7.61 -3.76 -4.38
N ILE A 68 -8.91 -3.55 -4.15
CA ILE A 68 -9.91 -3.33 -5.19
C ILE A 68 -10.50 -1.94 -5.06
N GLY A 69 -10.63 -1.23 -6.17
CA GLY A 69 -11.26 0.09 -6.24
C GLY A 69 -10.25 1.23 -6.23
N GLN A 70 -10.74 2.43 -5.96
CA GLN A 70 -9.92 3.64 -5.98
C GLN A 70 -9.35 3.90 -4.58
N SER A 71 -8.05 4.19 -4.53
CA SER A 71 -7.39 4.65 -3.31
C SER A 71 -8.10 5.87 -2.71
N SER A 72 -8.00 6.05 -1.39
CA SER A 72 -8.44 7.30 -0.79
C SER A 72 -7.67 8.50 -1.35
N GLU A 73 -8.15 9.70 -1.05
CA GLU A 73 -7.42 10.94 -1.35
C GLU A 73 -6.03 10.98 -0.67
N LYS A 74 -5.91 10.49 0.57
CA LYS A 74 -4.64 10.44 1.30
C LYS A 74 -3.63 9.56 0.57
N THR A 75 -3.98 8.30 0.32
CA THR A 75 -3.09 7.37 -0.41
C THR A 75 -2.77 7.89 -1.81
N ASN A 76 -3.74 8.53 -2.49
CA ASN A 76 -3.46 9.12 -3.80
C ASN A 76 -2.46 10.27 -3.75
N ASN A 77 -2.58 11.14 -2.74
CA ASN A 77 -1.66 12.25 -2.54
C ASN A 77 -0.24 11.74 -2.24
N GLU A 78 -0.10 10.70 -1.40
CA GLU A 78 1.19 10.06 -1.14
C GLU A 78 1.81 9.48 -2.44
N LEU A 79 1.02 8.80 -3.26
CA LEU A 79 1.47 8.32 -4.57
C LEU A 79 1.90 9.49 -5.48
N LEU A 80 1.10 10.55 -5.56
CA LEU A 80 1.41 11.73 -6.37
C LEU A 80 2.69 12.42 -5.90
N GLU A 81 2.91 12.54 -4.59
CA GLU A 81 4.12 13.11 -4.01
C GLU A 81 5.35 12.27 -4.37
N PHE A 82 5.26 10.94 -4.26
CA PHE A 82 6.33 10.05 -4.70
C PHE A 82 6.71 10.30 -6.16
N TYR A 83 5.74 10.37 -7.07
CA TYR A 83 6.02 10.61 -8.49
C TYR A 83 6.49 12.04 -8.78
N LYS A 84 5.97 13.05 -8.07
CA LYS A 84 6.45 14.44 -8.20
C LYS A 84 7.92 14.56 -7.83
N LEU A 85 8.37 13.83 -6.80
CA LEU A 85 9.76 13.87 -6.33
C LEU A 85 10.71 13.10 -7.25
N ASN A 86 10.28 11.95 -7.77
CA ASN A 86 11.18 10.99 -8.43
C ASN A 86 11.02 10.90 -9.95
N TYR A 87 9.88 11.33 -10.51
CA TYR A 87 9.50 11.16 -11.93
C TYR A 87 8.71 12.37 -12.44
N SER A 88 9.16 13.59 -12.10
CA SER A 88 8.39 14.83 -12.30
C SER A 88 8.07 15.09 -13.78
N SER A 89 9.04 14.87 -14.67
CA SER A 89 8.90 15.04 -16.12
C SER A 89 7.86 14.10 -16.71
N GLU A 90 7.93 12.82 -16.35
CA GLU A 90 7.05 11.76 -16.79
C GLU A 90 5.65 11.98 -16.26
N LEU A 91 5.51 12.41 -14.99
CA LEU A 91 4.22 12.75 -14.39
C LEU A 91 3.56 13.92 -15.14
N VAL A 92 4.31 14.96 -15.48
CA VAL A 92 3.80 16.10 -16.27
C VAL A 92 3.38 15.65 -17.66
N ALA A 93 4.20 14.85 -18.34
CA ALA A 93 3.89 14.31 -19.67
C ALA A 93 2.67 13.38 -19.66
N ALA A 94 2.56 12.51 -18.66
CA ALA A 94 1.43 11.59 -18.48
C ALA A 94 0.11 12.35 -18.26
N LYS A 95 0.14 13.42 -17.46
CA LYS A 95 -1.04 14.27 -17.21
C LYS A 95 -1.54 15.00 -18.46
N LYS A 96 -0.64 15.43 -19.35
CA LYS A 96 -1.00 16.13 -20.59
C LYS A 96 -1.69 15.22 -21.62
N SER A 97 -1.54 13.91 -21.50
CA SER A 97 -2.16 12.93 -22.40
C SER A 97 -3.13 11.99 -21.69
N SER A 98 -3.80 12.49 -20.64
CA SER A 98 -4.85 11.76 -19.93
C SER A 98 -5.93 11.32 -20.93
N GLY A 99 -5.94 10.04 -21.31
CA GLY A 99 -6.82 9.47 -22.33
C GLY A 99 -6.09 8.63 -23.39
N ASN A 100 -4.78 8.82 -23.58
CA ASN A 100 -3.97 7.97 -24.46
C ASN A 100 -3.20 6.92 -23.65
N LEU A 101 -3.75 5.71 -23.55
CA LEU A 101 -3.14 4.58 -22.83
C LEU A 101 -1.82 4.10 -23.47
N HIS A 102 -1.52 4.53 -24.70
CA HIS A 102 -0.23 4.25 -25.36
C HIS A 102 0.82 5.33 -25.12
N ASN A 103 0.57 6.29 -24.22
CA ASN A 103 1.56 7.32 -23.92
C ASN A 103 2.80 6.69 -23.27
N PRO A 104 3.99 6.78 -23.90
CA PRO A 104 5.20 6.16 -23.39
C PRO A 104 5.63 6.73 -22.03
N ALA A 105 5.17 7.92 -21.65
CA ALA A 105 5.39 8.51 -20.34
C ALA A 105 4.77 7.70 -19.18
N PHE A 106 3.81 6.80 -19.45
CA PHE A 106 3.29 5.91 -18.41
C PHE A 106 4.27 4.79 -18.06
N HIS A 107 5.15 4.34 -18.97
CA HIS A 107 6.02 3.18 -18.70
C HIS A 107 6.95 3.37 -17.49
N PRO A 108 7.66 4.51 -17.34
CA PRO A 108 8.47 4.73 -16.15
C PRO A 108 7.65 4.80 -14.87
N LEU A 109 6.46 5.41 -14.92
CA LEU A 109 5.54 5.50 -13.78
C LEU A 109 5.05 4.11 -13.36
N MET A 110 4.57 3.31 -14.32
CA MET A 110 4.14 1.92 -14.14
C MET A 110 5.24 1.06 -13.50
N ARG A 111 6.48 1.13 -14.03
CA ARG A 111 7.62 0.38 -13.47
C ARG A 111 8.00 0.82 -12.06
N ALA A 112 7.68 2.04 -11.69
CA ALA A 112 7.96 2.56 -10.36
C ALA A 112 6.81 2.34 -9.37
N TYR A 113 5.68 1.78 -9.80
CA TYR A 113 4.48 1.66 -8.99
C TYR A 113 4.69 0.86 -7.70
N GLU A 114 5.39 -0.28 -7.76
CA GLU A 114 5.70 -1.07 -6.56
C GLU A 114 6.40 -0.20 -5.49
N ARG A 115 7.40 0.59 -5.90
CA ARG A 115 8.12 1.48 -4.99
C ARG A 115 7.23 2.61 -4.48
N ALA A 116 6.39 3.17 -5.35
CA ALA A 116 5.43 4.20 -4.97
C ALA A 116 4.46 3.68 -3.92
N LEU A 117 3.84 2.52 -4.15
CA LEU A 117 2.92 1.89 -3.22
C LEU A 117 3.61 1.57 -1.89
N LYS A 118 4.82 0.99 -1.92
CA LYS A 118 5.62 0.69 -0.72
C LYS A 118 5.94 1.93 0.13
N SER A 119 5.93 3.12 -0.47
CA SER A 119 6.14 4.39 0.25
C SER A 119 4.89 4.93 0.97
N THR A 120 3.70 4.42 0.63
CA THR A 120 2.43 4.89 1.21
C THR A 120 2.24 4.40 2.66
N THR A 121 1.52 5.19 3.45
CA THR A 121 1.14 4.79 4.81
C THR A 121 0.24 3.54 4.77
N LEU A 122 -0.65 3.45 3.77
CA LEU A 122 -1.53 2.29 3.57
C LEU A 122 -0.74 0.98 3.45
N PHE A 123 0.26 0.94 2.57
CA PHE A 123 1.07 -0.26 2.40
C PHE A 123 1.91 -0.55 3.65
N GLN A 124 2.45 0.48 4.30
CA GLN A 124 3.21 0.30 5.54
C GLN A 124 2.35 -0.34 6.64
N ASP A 125 1.12 0.13 6.82
CA ASP A 125 0.14 -0.45 7.76
C ASP A 125 -0.14 -1.93 7.42
N ILE A 126 -0.40 -2.26 6.14
CA ILE A 126 -0.59 -3.65 5.68
C ILE A 126 0.64 -4.51 5.97
N ASN A 127 1.82 -4.02 5.60
CA ASN A 127 3.08 -4.76 5.73
C ASN A 127 3.46 -5.00 7.20
N ILE A 128 3.14 -4.06 8.10
CA ILE A 128 3.29 -4.24 9.56
C ILE A 128 2.41 -5.39 10.02
N GLU A 129 1.13 -5.43 9.61
CA GLU A 129 0.20 -6.48 10.04
C GLU A 129 0.55 -7.87 9.47
N LEU A 130 1.02 -7.93 8.23
CA LEU A 130 1.58 -9.16 7.64
C LEU A 130 2.83 -9.63 8.39
N SER A 131 3.76 -8.71 8.67
CA SER A 131 5.02 -9.03 9.34
C SER A 131 4.82 -9.57 10.76
N LYS A 132 3.86 -9.01 11.52
CA LYS A 132 3.48 -9.50 12.86
C LYS A 132 3.02 -10.97 12.84
N ARG A 133 2.48 -11.43 11.71
CA ARG A 133 1.96 -12.78 11.50
C ARG A 133 2.98 -13.70 10.81
N GLY A 134 4.22 -13.26 10.67
CA GLY A 134 5.29 -14.06 10.06
C GLY A 134 5.24 -14.10 8.53
N TYR A 135 4.53 -13.19 7.86
CA TYR A 135 4.49 -13.11 6.40
C TYR A 135 5.44 -12.03 5.85
N VAL A 136 5.76 -12.14 4.55
CA VAL A 136 6.44 -11.13 3.75
C VAL A 136 5.74 -10.95 2.41
N VAL A 137 5.76 -9.74 1.88
CA VAL A 137 5.34 -9.46 0.51
C VAL A 137 6.45 -9.91 -0.45
N SER A 138 6.12 -10.80 -1.38
CA SER A 138 7.04 -11.30 -2.41
C SER A 138 6.99 -10.48 -3.69
N GLU A 139 5.79 -10.08 -4.12
CA GLU A 139 5.56 -9.41 -5.40
C GLU A 139 4.35 -8.47 -5.31
N ILE A 140 4.35 -7.42 -6.14
CA ILE A 140 3.23 -6.49 -6.29
C ILE A 140 2.96 -6.29 -7.77
N ASP A 141 1.76 -6.64 -8.19
CA ASP A 141 1.25 -6.45 -9.54
C ASP A 141 0.00 -5.58 -9.55
N PHE A 142 -0.39 -5.14 -10.74
CA PHE A 142 -1.61 -4.37 -10.94
C PHE A 142 -2.19 -4.63 -12.33
N GLU A 143 -3.51 -4.51 -12.46
CA GLU A 143 -4.17 -4.76 -13.74
C GLU A 143 -4.00 -3.58 -14.71
N LYS A 144 -4.25 -2.36 -14.22
CA LYS A 144 -4.27 -1.15 -15.05
C LYS A 144 -3.71 0.05 -14.31
N PHE A 145 -2.94 0.87 -15.01
CA PHE A 145 -2.45 2.16 -14.51
C PHE A 145 -3.00 3.28 -15.38
N SER A 146 -3.53 4.32 -14.75
CA SER A 146 -4.05 5.49 -15.45
C SER A 146 -3.95 6.75 -14.59
N ILE A 147 -3.96 7.92 -15.23
CA ILE A 147 -4.09 9.21 -14.54
C ILE A 147 -5.28 9.95 -15.13
N ASN A 148 -6.29 10.19 -14.31
CA ASN A 148 -7.53 10.86 -14.70
C ASN A 148 -7.77 12.05 -13.75
N ASN A 149 -7.98 13.25 -14.30
CA ASN A 149 -8.19 14.47 -13.51
C ASN A 149 -7.12 14.70 -12.42
N GLY A 150 -5.86 14.36 -12.74
CA GLY A 150 -4.74 14.50 -11.81
C GLY A 150 -4.65 13.43 -10.72
N VAL A 151 -5.59 12.48 -10.67
CA VAL A 151 -5.63 11.35 -9.73
C VAL A 151 -4.99 10.13 -10.38
N ILE A 152 -4.11 9.45 -9.65
CA ILE A 152 -3.56 8.15 -10.10
C ILE A 152 -4.61 7.07 -9.83
N SER A 153 -5.01 6.31 -10.84
CA SER A 153 -6.03 5.28 -10.73
C SER A 153 -5.43 3.91 -11.06
N ILE A 154 -5.34 3.07 -10.04
CA ILE A 154 -5.03 1.63 -10.12
C ILE A 154 -6.21 0.87 -9.50
N PRO A 155 -7.17 0.37 -10.31
CA PRO A 155 -8.38 -0.24 -9.78
C PRO A 155 -8.13 -1.56 -9.06
N ASP A 156 -7.07 -2.28 -9.44
CA ASP A 156 -6.76 -3.60 -8.93
C ASP A 156 -5.26 -3.72 -8.72
N THR A 157 -4.89 -3.93 -7.46
CA THR A 157 -3.50 -4.20 -7.04
C THR A 157 -3.45 -5.56 -6.38
N TYR A 158 -2.55 -6.41 -6.83
CA TYR A 158 -2.32 -7.75 -6.31
C TYR A 158 -1.02 -7.75 -5.54
N ILE A 159 -1.07 -8.17 -4.27
CA ILE A 159 0.09 -8.27 -3.39
C ILE A 159 0.27 -9.74 -3.05
N SER A 160 1.30 -10.37 -3.63
CA SER A 160 1.65 -11.75 -3.33
C SER A 160 2.34 -11.81 -1.97
N VAL A 161 1.90 -12.74 -1.13
CA VAL A 161 2.34 -12.86 0.26
C VAL A 161 2.75 -14.30 0.53
N VAL A 162 3.94 -14.47 1.12
CA VAL A 162 4.47 -15.77 1.52
C VAL A 162 4.86 -15.77 3.00
N SER A 163 4.67 -16.90 3.68
CA SER A 163 5.14 -17.10 5.04
C SER A 163 6.67 -17.08 5.06
N LYS A 164 7.27 -16.39 6.02
CA LYS A 164 8.71 -16.46 6.24
C LYS A 164 9.08 -17.93 6.47
N PRO A 165 10.11 -18.46 5.80
CA PRO A 165 10.61 -19.77 6.15
C PRO A 165 10.97 -19.74 7.63
N ASN A 166 10.41 -20.67 8.41
CA ASN A 166 10.84 -20.87 9.79
C ASN A 166 12.37 -21.00 9.75
N LYS A 167 13.09 -20.09 10.41
CA LYS A 167 14.45 -20.42 10.83
C LYS A 167 14.30 -21.69 11.63
N GLN A 168 14.73 -22.82 11.07
CA GLN A 168 14.95 -24.03 11.84
C GLN A 168 15.81 -23.58 13.03
N LEU A 169 15.21 -23.58 14.21
CA LEU A 169 15.96 -23.63 15.46
C LEU A 169 16.71 -24.94 15.37
N ASN A 170 17.99 -24.86 14.99
CA ASN A 170 18.93 -25.94 15.18
C ASN A 170 18.85 -26.30 16.66
N ARG A 171 18.16 -27.40 16.94
CA ARG A 171 18.31 -28.12 18.19
C ARG A 171 19.57 -28.96 17.99
N ASP A 172 20.70 -28.35 18.34
CA ASP A 172 21.86 -29.11 18.79
C ASP A 172 21.57 -29.63 20.20
#